data_AF-A0A2N9HLK4-F1
#
_entry.id   AF-A0A2N9HLK4-F1
#
_cell.length_a   1.000
_cell.length_b   1.000
_cell.length_c   1.000
_cell.angle_alpha   90.00
_cell.angle_beta   90.00
_cell.angle_gamma   90.00
#
_symmetry.space_group_name_H-M   'P 1'
#
loop_
_entity.id
_entity.type
_entity.pdbx_description
1 polymer ?
#
loop_
_entity_poly.entity_id
_entity_poly.type
_entity_poly.pdbx_seq_one_letter_code
_entity_poly.pdbx_strand_id
1 'polypeptide(L)'
;MVVFQILQWITFEAIIYLQVLAALAETMKKGTSFGAPCLLENVLAEMVISAVPSIEMVRMVNSGTEACMGVLRLARAFTGKERIIKFEGCYHGHADPFLVKAGSGVATLGLPDSPGVPKGATYETLTAPFNDISAVENLFETNKGEIAGIILEPVVGNSGFIAPKPEFLNAIRKITKENGALLIFDEVMTGFRLSYGGAQEYFGITPDLSTLGKVIGGGLPVGAYGGRKEIMEMVAPAGPMYQAGTLSGNPLAMTAGIHTLKRLQKPGTYEYLDKITGELVRGIVDAGKKAGHAMCGGYIRGMFGFFFTEGPVYNFEDAKKSDTAKFARFYRGMLEEGVYFAPSQFEAGFTSLAHTPEDIQKTIAAAEKVLQQI
;
A
#
# COMPACT_ATOMS: atom_id res chain seq x y z
N MET A 1 -9.64 24.18 1.49
CA MET A 1 -9.98 22.83 1.01
C MET A 1 -9.27 21.83 1.91
N VAL A 2 -9.99 20.97 2.61
CA VAL A 2 -9.43 19.88 3.42
C VAL A 2 -9.22 18.67 2.51
N VAL A 3 -8.05 18.03 2.55
CA VAL A 3 -7.66 17.01 1.57
C VAL A 3 -7.39 15.67 2.26
N PHE A 4 -8.21 14.67 1.94
CA PHE A 4 -8.11 13.28 2.39
C PHE A 4 -7.79 12.30 1.23
N GLN A 5 -7.37 12.82 0.07
CA GLN A 5 -7.29 12.09 -1.20
C GLN A 5 -5.86 11.69 -1.66
N ILE A 6 -5.84 10.64 -2.48
CA ILE A 6 -4.95 10.32 -3.61
C ILE A 6 -4.33 11.57 -4.27
N LEU A 7 -3.18 11.96 -3.79
CA LEU A 7 -2.07 11.97 -4.73
C LEU A 7 -1.22 10.79 -4.32
N GLN A 8 -1.01 9.85 -5.26
CA GLN A 8 0.09 8.88 -5.21
C GLN A 8 1.48 9.56 -5.06
N TRP A 9 1.51 10.89 -4.86
CA TRP A 9 2.58 11.85 -5.05
C TRP A 9 2.56 13.01 -4.03
N ILE A 10 1.65 13.05 -3.06
CA ILE A 10 1.71 14.07 -2.00
C ILE A 10 1.82 13.40 -0.63
N THR A 11 2.80 13.92 0.09
CA THR A 11 3.18 13.59 1.46
C THR A 11 1.99 13.45 2.40
N PHE A 12 2.25 12.78 3.51
CA PHE A 12 1.44 12.73 4.73
C PHE A 12 1.24 14.13 5.40
N GLU A 13 1.40 15.21 4.64
CA GLU A 13 1.22 16.63 4.92
C GLU A 13 0.74 17.26 3.62
N ALA A 14 -0.48 17.82 3.59
CA ALA A 14 -1.14 18.31 2.37
C ALA A 14 -0.42 19.50 1.67
N ILE A 15 0.66 20.00 2.27
CA ILE A 15 1.65 20.93 1.72
C ILE A 15 2.99 20.37 2.19
N ILE A 16 3.95 20.14 1.28
CA ILE A 16 5.27 19.61 1.65
C ILE A 16 5.82 20.44 2.81
N TYR A 17 6.17 19.75 3.90
CA TYR A 17 6.69 20.36 5.12
C TYR A 17 7.80 21.37 4.78
N LEU A 18 7.75 22.56 5.38
CA LEU A 18 8.72 23.63 5.09
C LEU A 18 10.18 23.16 5.20
N GLN A 19 10.49 22.23 6.10
CA GLN A 19 11.84 21.67 6.21
C GLN A 19 12.21 20.73 5.04
N VAL A 20 11.25 19.95 4.52
CA VAL A 20 11.46 19.12 3.33
C VAL A 20 11.68 20.02 2.11
N LEU A 21 10.86 21.08 1.94
CA LEU A 21 11.04 22.06 0.85
C LEU A 21 12.40 22.77 0.93
N ALA A 22 12.79 23.23 2.12
CA ALA A 22 14.10 23.86 2.32
C ALA A 22 15.26 22.90 2.00
N ALA A 23 15.18 21.65 2.46
CA ALA A 23 16.20 20.65 2.18
C ALA A 23 16.29 20.29 0.67
N LEU A 24 15.15 20.23 -0.02
CA LEU A 24 15.09 20.06 -1.46
C LEU A 24 15.74 21.25 -2.19
N ALA A 25 15.44 22.48 -1.78
CA ALA A 25 16.04 23.67 -2.37
C ALA A 25 17.57 23.67 -2.26
N GLU A 26 18.13 23.29 -1.11
CA GLU A 26 19.59 23.16 -0.95
C GLU A 26 20.18 22.00 -1.75
N THR A 27 19.43 20.90 -1.91
CA THR A 27 19.88 19.76 -2.72
C THR A 27 19.92 20.11 -4.20
N MET A 28 18.91 20.84 -4.71
CA MET A 28 18.84 21.27 -6.11
C MET A 28 20.06 22.09 -6.54
N LYS A 29 20.63 22.91 -5.64
CA LYS A 29 21.86 23.68 -5.91
C LYS A 29 23.08 22.81 -6.22
N LYS A 30 23.07 21.54 -5.78
CA LYS A 30 24.16 20.57 -5.96
C LYS A 30 23.95 19.63 -7.15
N GLY A 31 22.77 19.66 -7.77
CA GLY A 31 22.36 18.75 -8.84
C GLY A 31 21.26 17.77 -8.40
N THR A 32 20.49 17.29 -9.37
CA THR A 32 19.29 16.48 -9.12
C THR A 32 19.48 14.98 -9.40
N SER A 33 20.52 14.61 -10.14
CA SER A 33 20.93 13.23 -10.42
C SER A 33 22.40 13.21 -10.85
N PHE A 34 23.13 12.14 -10.50
CA PHE A 34 24.56 12.02 -10.78
C PHE A 34 24.93 10.78 -11.61
N GLY A 35 24.06 9.77 -11.68
CA GLY A 35 24.39 8.48 -12.32
C GLY A 35 25.50 7.69 -11.61
N ALA A 36 25.80 8.05 -10.37
CA ALA A 36 26.80 7.41 -9.51
C ALA A 36 26.31 7.44 -8.04
N PRO A 37 26.82 6.55 -7.17
CA PRO A 37 26.40 6.49 -5.77
C PRO A 37 26.60 7.82 -5.03
N CYS A 38 25.68 8.15 -4.13
CA CYS A 38 25.74 9.30 -3.25
C CYS A 38 25.46 8.93 -1.78
N LEU A 39 26.01 9.70 -0.84
CA LEU A 39 25.86 9.45 0.60
C LEU A 39 24.39 9.38 1.05
N LEU A 40 23.49 10.13 0.40
CA LEU A 40 22.08 10.17 0.76
C LEU A 40 21.38 8.82 0.55
N GLU A 41 21.85 8.01 -0.40
CA GLU A 41 21.35 6.64 -0.58
C GLU A 41 21.64 5.76 0.63
N ASN A 42 22.87 5.81 1.15
CA ASN A 42 23.27 5.07 2.34
C ASN A 42 22.46 5.51 3.56
N VAL A 43 22.30 6.82 3.75
CA VAL A 43 21.53 7.37 4.89
C VAL A 43 20.09 6.91 4.84
N LEU A 44 19.40 7.01 3.69
CA LEU A 44 18.02 6.56 3.60
C LEU A 44 17.90 5.04 3.74
N ALA A 45 18.85 4.27 3.17
CA ALA A 45 18.87 2.82 3.32
C ALA A 45 19.01 2.38 4.79
N GLU A 46 19.94 2.97 5.53
CA GLU A 46 20.13 2.72 6.97
C GLU A 46 18.88 3.06 7.78
N MET A 47 18.22 4.18 7.45
CA MET A 47 16.96 4.56 8.10
C MET A 47 15.84 3.55 7.83
N VAL A 48 15.71 3.07 6.59
CA VAL A 48 14.70 2.05 6.24
C VAL A 48 14.98 0.73 6.93
N ILE A 49 16.23 0.25 6.92
CA ILE A 49 16.66 -0.98 7.60
C ILE A 49 16.39 -0.88 9.10
N SER A 50 16.70 0.27 9.71
CA SER A 50 16.48 0.48 11.15
C SER A 50 14.99 0.55 11.52
N ALA A 51 14.14 0.99 10.60
CA ALA A 51 12.72 1.19 10.84
C ALA A 51 11.89 -0.08 10.59
N VAL A 52 12.17 -0.82 9.52
CA VAL A 52 11.31 -1.89 9.01
C VAL A 52 11.89 -3.27 9.36
N PRO A 53 11.29 -4.02 10.32
CA PRO A 53 11.92 -5.19 10.94
C PRO A 53 12.39 -6.29 9.98
N SER A 54 11.71 -6.51 8.85
CA SER A 54 12.10 -7.56 7.89
C SER A 54 13.27 -7.18 6.99
N ILE A 55 13.64 -5.90 6.90
CA ILE A 55 14.54 -5.39 5.87
C ILE A 55 15.97 -5.36 6.41
N GLU A 56 16.79 -6.32 5.99
CA GLU A 56 18.23 -6.36 6.29
C GLU A 56 19.07 -5.74 5.17
N MET A 57 18.53 -5.75 3.95
CA MET A 57 19.12 -5.12 2.77
C MET A 57 18.00 -4.54 1.90
N VAL A 58 18.25 -3.37 1.29
CA VAL A 58 17.24 -2.62 0.52
C VAL A 58 17.81 -2.12 -0.80
N ARG A 59 16.96 -2.10 -1.83
CA ARG A 59 17.24 -1.52 -3.14
C ARG A 59 16.24 -0.41 -3.44
N MET A 60 16.74 0.78 -3.75
CA MET A 60 15.91 1.89 -4.22
C MET A 60 15.57 1.72 -5.70
N VAL A 61 14.35 2.12 -6.06
CA VAL A 61 13.79 2.17 -7.42
C VAL A 61 12.94 3.44 -7.55
N ASN A 62 12.27 3.67 -8.69
CA ASN A 62 11.58 4.94 -8.97
C ASN A 62 10.07 4.89 -8.67
N SER A 63 9.51 3.70 -8.44
CA SER A 63 8.08 3.54 -8.16
C SER A 63 7.77 2.25 -7.38
N GLY A 64 6.58 2.19 -6.81
CA GLY A 64 6.03 0.94 -6.23
C GLY A 64 5.90 -0.17 -7.29
N THR A 65 5.52 0.16 -8.52
CA THR A 65 5.46 -0.82 -9.63
C THR A 65 6.83 -1.46 -9.87
N GLU A 66 7.90 -0.66 -9.96
CA GLU A 66 9.26 -1.20 -10.13
C GLU A 66 9.69 -2.08 -8.95
N ALA A 67 9.28 -1.72 -7.72
CA ALA A 67 9.57 -2.50 -6.53
C ALA A 67 8.86 -3.86 -6.57
N CYS A 68 7.55 -3.86 -6.88
CA CYS A 68 6.74 -5.07 -7.00
C CYS A 68 7.23 -5.97 -8.15
N MET A 69 7.61 -5.40 -9.30
CA MET A 69 8.27 -6.14 -10.38
C MET A 69 9.59 -6.79 -9.92
N GLY A 70 10.40 -6.05 -9.17
CA GLY A 70 11.66 -6.53 -8.62
C GLY A 70 11.48 -7.74 -7.70
N VAL A 71 10.57 -7.65 -6.73
CA VAL A 71 10.32 -8.77 -5.79
C VAL A 71 9.72 -10.00 -6.45
N LEU A 72 8.89 -9.86 -7.49
CA LEU A 72 8.41 -11.03 -8.25
C LEU A 72 9.57 -11.80 -8.87
N ARG A 73 10.46 -11.09 -9.56
CA ARG A 73 11.63 -11.70 -10.19
C ARG A 73 12.58 -12.26 -9.13
N LEU A 74 12.73 -11.59 -7.99
CA LEU A 74 13.60 -12.02 -6.90
C LEU A 74 13.08 -13.30 -6.24
N ALA A 75 11.78 -13.37 -5.97
CA ALA A 75 11.16 -14.55 -5.38
C ALA A 75 11.31 -15.79 -6.27
N ARG A 76 11.11 -15.62 -7.58
CA ARG A 76 11.35 -16.68 -8.56
C ARG A 76 12.81 -17.10 -8.61
N ALA A 77 13.73 -16.13 -8.67
CA ALA A 77 15.17 -16.41 -8.72
C ALA A 77 15.69 -17.12 -7.45
N PHE A 78 15.18 -16.74 -6.27
CA PHE A 78 15.59 -17.32 -5.00
C PHE A 78 15.03 -18.73 -4.77
N THR A 79 13.76 -18.95 -5.15
CA THR A 79 13.07 -20.23 -4.88
C THR A 79 13.20 -21.25 -6.00
N GLY A 80 13.52 -20.82 -7.23
CA GLY A 80 13.49 -21.66 -8.42
C GLY A 80 12.07 -22.04 -8.88
N LYS A 81 11.04 -21.39 -8.34
CA LYS A 81 9.63 -21.65 -8.60
C LYS A 81 9.03 -20.52 -9.45
N GLU A 82 7.96 -20.79 -10.20
CA GLU A 82 7.42 -19.83 -11.16
C GLU A 82 6.14 -19.13 -10.69
N ARG A 83 5.28 -19.82 -9.94
CA ARG A 83 3.95 -19.31 -9.57
C ARG A 83 3.99 -18.30 -8.44
N ILE A 84 3.13 -17.30 -8.54
CA ILE A 84 2.91 -16.30 -7.50
C ILE A 84 1.42 -16.26 -7.18
N ILE A 85 1.07 -16.17 -5.89
CA ILE A 85 -0.30 -15.87 -5.47
C ILE A 85 -0.41 -14.38 -5.16
N LYS A 86 -1.43 -13.73 -5.73
CA LYS A 86 -1.90 -12.41 -5.29
C LYS A 86 -3.36 -12.50 -4.81
N PHE A 87 -3.87 -11.40 -4.27
CA PHE A 87 -5.26 -11.32 -3.85
C PHE A 87 -6.12 -10.46 -4.79
N GLU A 88 -7.38 -10.84 -4.95
CA GLU A 88 -8.36 -10.01 -5.65
C GLU A 88 -8.57 -8.70 -4.88
N GLY A 89 -8.63 -7.60 -5.63
CA GLY A 89 -8.77 -6.25 -5.07
C GLY A 89 -7.47 -5.60 -4.60
N CYS A 90 -6.38 -6.36 -4.46
CA CYS A 90 -5.04 -5.79 -4.25
C CYS A 90 -4.44 -5.30 -5.57
N TYR A 91 -3.66 -4.22 -5.50
CA TYR A 91 -2.92 -3.66 -6.63
C TYR A 91 -1.43 -3.51 -6.32
N HIS A 92 -0.60 -4.11 -7.16
CA HIS A 92 0.86 -4.18 -7.00
C HIS A 92 1.61 -3.50 -8.16
N GLY A 93 0.98 -2.48 -8.76
CA GLY A 93 1.46 -1.87 -9.99
C GLY A 93 0.92 -2.56 -11.24
N HIS A 94 1.28 -2.01 -12.39
CA HIS A 94 0.73 -2.39 -13.70
C HIS A 94 1.66 -3.30 -14.52
N ALA A 95 2.56 -4.04 -13.86
CA ALA A 95 3.38 -5.01 -14.57
C ALA A 95 2.52 -6.16 -15.06
N ASP A 96 2.77 -6.67 -16.27
CA ASP A 96 1.95 -7.69 -16.92
C ASP A 96 1.55 -8.87 -16.02
N PRO A 97 2.44 -9.46 -15.18
CA PRO A 97 2.05 -10.56 -14.30
C PRO A 97 1.00 -10.21 -13.24
N PHE A 98 0.80 -8.92 -12.91
CA PHE A 98 -0.23 -8.49 -11.96
C PHE A 98 -1.58 -8.22 -12.61
N LEU A 99 -1.62 -8.02 -13.93
CA LEU A 99 -2.83 -7.68 -14.69
C LEU A 99 -3.65 -8.95 -14.99
N VAL A 100 -4.06 -9.65 -13.93
CA VAL A 100 -4.76 -10.94 -13.94
C VAL A 100 -6.08 -10.86 -13.20
N LYS A 101 -7.15 -11.29 -13.87
CA LYS A 101 -8.48 -11.44 -13.27
C LYS A 101 -8.52 -12.67 -12.37
N ALA A 102 -9.35 -12.61 -11.33
CA ALA A 102 -9.81 -13.84 -10.69
C ALA A 102 -10.63 -14.64 -11.71
N GLY A 103 -10.25 -15.89 -11.96
CA GLY A 103 -11.06 -16.80 -12.76
C GLY A 103 -12.29 -17.23 -11.97
N SER A 104 -13.46 -17.34 -12.62
CA SER A 104 -14.58 -18.09 -12.05
C SER A 104 -14.14 -19.54 -11.85
N GLY A 105 -14.51 -20.17 -10.73
CA GLY A 105 -14.02 -21.46 -10.23
C GLY A 105 -13.59 -22.54 -11.26
N VAL A 106 -12.62 -23.38 -10.85
CA VAL A 106 -11.93 -24.43 -11.64
C VAL A 106 -11.17 -23.92 -12.87
N ALA A 107 -11.54 -22.76 -13.45
CA ALA A 107 -10.74 -22.05 -14.44
C ALA A 107 -9.68 -21.18 -13.74
N THR A 108 -8.73 -21.82 -13.06
CA THR A 108 -7.50 -21.25 -12.47
C THR A 108 -6.47 -20.81 -13.53
N LEU A 109 -6.92 -20.45 -14.73
CA LEU A 109 -6.04 -19.99 -15.79
C LEU A 109 -5.97 -18.47 -15.66
N GLY A 110 -4.79 -17.93 -15.33
CA GLY A 110 -4.55 -16.49 -15.18
C GLY A 110 -4.88 -15.71 -16.46
N LEU A 111 -6.16 -15.40 -16.65
CA LEU A 111 -6.64 -14.69 -17.82
C LEU A 111 -6.24 -13.21 -17.70
N PRO A 112 -5.68 -12.60 -18.76
CA PRO A 112 -5.35 -11.19 -18.76
C PRO A 112 -6.56 -10.29 -18.43
N ASP A 113 -6.33 -9.29 -17.59
CA ASP A 113 -7.32 -8.28 -17.20
C ASP A 113 -7.34 -7.07 -18.14
N SER A 114 -6.22 -6.81 -18.82
CA SER A 114 -6.04 -5.65 -19.71
C SER A 114 -5.71 -6.07 -21.15
N PRO A 115 -6.31 -5.41 -22.17
CA PRO A 115 -5.81 -5.49 -23.54
C PRO A 115 -4.31 -5.17 -23.60
N GLY A 116 -3.58 -5.88 -24.47
CA GLY A 116 -2.13 -5.72 -24.65
C GLY A 116 -1.27 -6.67 -23.80
N VAL A 117 -1.83 -7.33 -22.78
CA VAL A 117 -1.11 -8.28 -21.94
C VAL A 117 -1.17 -9.69 -22.54
N PRO A 118 -0.04 -10.32 -22.89
CA PRO A 118 -0.03 -11.69 -23.39
C PRO A 118 -0.48 -12.70 -22.33
N LYS A 119 -1.18 -13.77 -22.74
CA LYS A 119 -1.57 -14.87 -21.84
C LYS A 119 -0.37 -15.49 -21.10
N GLY A 120 0.76 -15.63 -21.79
CA GLY A 120 1.98 -16.18 -21.17
C GLY A 120 2.56 -15.30 -20.04
N ALA A 121 2.28 -14.00 -20.03
CA ALA A 121 2.77 -13.10 -18.98
C ALA A 121 1.98 -13.25 -17.67
N THR A 122 0.78 -13.81 -17.75
CA THR A 122 -0.22 -13.88 -16.66
C THR A 122 -0.48 -15.30 -16.18
N TYR A 123 -0.07 -16.30 -16.96
CA TYR A 123 -0.30 -17.72 -16.70
C TYR A 123 0.21 -18.19 -15.32
N GLU A 124 1.37 -17.70 -14.88
CA GLU A 124 1.97 -18.09 -13.59
C GLU A 124 1.50 -17.23 -12.39
N THR A 125 0.43 -16.44 -12.56
CA THR A 125 -0.15 -15.66 -11.47
C THR A 125 -1.50 -16.24 -11.07
N LEU A 126 -1.55 -16.73 -9.84
CA LEU A 126 -2.75 -17.24 -9.19
C LEU A 126 -3.41 -16.12 -8.38
N THR A 127 -4.75 -16.12 -8.30
CA THR A 127 -5.51 -15.13 -7.53
C THR A 127 -6.41 -15.83 -6.51
N ALA A 128 -6.40 -15.36 -5.26
CA ALA A 128 -7.33 -15.76 -4.21
C ALA A 128 -8.14 -14.55 -3.69
N PRO A 129 -9.35 -14.74 -3.14
CA PRO A 129 -10.02 -13.67 -2.40
C PRO A 129 -9.23 -13.27 -1.16
N PHE A 130 -9.07 -11.96 -0.91
CA PHE A 130 -8.49 -11.48 0.35
C PHE A 130 -9.31 -11.98 1.55
N ASN A 131 -8.68 -12.26 2.69
CA ASN A 131 -9.34 -12.84 3.88
C ASN A 131 -9.96 -14.25 3.70
N ASP A 132 -9.61 -14.98 2.65
CA ASP A 132 -10.00 -16.39 2.43
C ASP A 132 -8.77 -17.32 2.54
N ILE A 133 -8.60 -17.92 3.72
CA ILE A 133 -7.46 -18.81 4.01
C ILE A 133 -7.59 -20.12 3.22
N SER A 134 -8.81 -20.67 3.13
CA SER A 134 -9.08 -21.95 2.49
C SER A 134 -8.86 -21.91 0.99
N ALA A 135 -9.15 -20.78 0.33
CA ALA A 135 -8.77 -20.57 -1.07
C ALA A 135 -7.24 -20.63 -1.26
N VAL A 136 -6.47 -20.03 -0.34
CA VAL A 136 -5.00 -20.08 -0.39
C VAL A 136 -4.48 -21.50 -0.16
N GLU A 137 -5.00 -22.21 0.84
CA GLU A 137 -4.64 -23.62 1.11
C GLU A 137 -4.88 -24.50 -0.14
N ASN A 138 -6.03 -24.35 -0.79
CA ASN A 138 -6.35 -25.08 -2.01
C ASN A 138 -5.40 -24.73 -3.18
N LEU A 139 -4.97 -23.47 -3.31
CA LEU A 139 -3.95 -23.10 -4.31
C LEU A 139 -2.62 -23.79 -4.03
N PHE A 140 -2.18 -23.88 -2.77
CA PHE A 140 -0.96 -24.64 -2.44
C PHE A 140 -1.12 -26.14 -2.68
N GLU A 141 -2.27 -26.71 -2.37
CA GLU A 141 -2.53 -28.13 -2.59
C GLU A 141 -2.55 -28.51 -4.07
N THR A 142 -3.09 -27.65 -4.93
CA THR A 142 -3.20 -27.90 -6.37
C THR A 142 -1.94 -27.52 -7.16
N ASN A 143 -0.99 -26.78 -6.54
CA ASN A 143 0.24 -26.29 -7.16
C ASN A 143 1.48 -26.65 -6.29
N LYS A 144 1.51 -27.88 -5.75
CA LYS A 144 2.53 -28.33 -4.79
C LYS A 144 3.94 -28.14 -5.34
N GLY A 145 4.76 -27.37 -4.62
CA GLY A 145 6.15 -27.12 -4.96
C GLY A 145 6.36 -26.07 -6.06
N GLU A 146 5.31 -25.50 -6.65
CA GLU A 146 5.41 -24.58 -7.80
C GLU A 146 5.28 -23.09 -7.44
N ILE A 147 4.86 -22.77 -6.21
CA ILE A 147 4.63 -21.39 -5.75
C ILE A 147 5.88 -20.79 -5.13
N ALA A 148 6.44 -19.76 -5.78
CA ALA A 148 7.57 -18.96 -5.31
C ALA A 148 7.22 -18.07 -4.13
N GLY A 149 6.01 -17.52 -4.11
CA GLY A 149 5.60 -16.61 -3.04
C GLY A 149 4.17 -16.12 -3.14
N ILE A 150 3.75 -15.48 -2.05
CA ILE A 150 2.49 -14.76 -1.94
C ILE A 150 2.81 -13.28 -1.79
N ILE A 151 2.19 -12.44 -2.61
CA ILE A 151 2.25 -10.98 -2.49
C ILE A 151 0.88 -10.43 -2.10
N LEU A 152 0.84 -9.54 -1.11
CA LEU A 152 -0.39 -8.94 -0.60
C LEU A 152 -0.16 -7.55 -0.02
N GLU A 153 -1.18 -6.70 -0.09
CA GLU A 153 -1.28 -5.51 0.76
C GLU A 153 -1.71 -5.97 2.17
N PRO A 154 -0.94 -5.68 3.25
CA PRO A 154 -1.32 -6.14 4.59
C PRO A 154 -2.65 -5.56 5.07
N VAL A 155 -2.97 -4.35 4.61
CA VAL A 155 -4.30 -3.72 4.64
C VAL A 155 -4.58 -3.28 3.22
N VAL A 156 -5.67 -3.77 2.63
CA VAL A 156 -6.02 -3.41 1.25
C VAL A 156 -6.45 -1.96 1.21
N GLY A 157 -5.92 -1.20 0.26
CA GLY A 157 -6.35 0.17 -0.01
C GLY A 157 -6.88 0.43 -1.40
N ASN A 158 -6.54 -0.41 -2.38
CA ASN A 158 -6.94 -0.24 -3.80
C ASN A 158 -8.32 -0.88 -4.13
N SER A 159 -9.04 -1.32 -3.10
CA SER A 159 -10.44 -1.78 -3.17
C SER A 159 -11.30 -1.15 -2.07
N GLY A 160 -10.91 0.06 -1.67
CA GLY A 160 -11.31 0.68 -0.42
C GLY A 160 -10.47 0.13 0.73
N PHE A 161 -10.76 0.60 1.94
CA PHE A 161 -10.09 0.13 3.15
C PHE A 161 -10.66 -1.21 3.60
N ILE A 162 -9.88 -2.28 3.44
CA ILE A 162 -10.25 -3.63 3.91
C ILE A 162 -9.15 -4.14 4.82
N ALA A 163 -9.47 -4.23 6.11
CA ALA A 163 -8.56 -4.76 7.12
C ALA A 163 -8.45 -6.30 7.02
N PRO A 164 -7.28 -6.88 7.34
CA PRO A 164 -7.16 -8.32 7.47
C PRO A 164 -8.00 -8.82 8.65
N LYS A 165 -8.61 -9.99 8.52
CA LYS A 165 -9.17 -10.71 9.67
C LYS A 165 -8.03 -11.03 10.65
N PRO A 166 -8.29 -11.08 11.97
CA PRO A 166 -7.25 -11.29 12.99
C PRO A 166 -6.30 -12.47 12.73
N GLU A 167 -6.84 -13.56 12.19
CA GLU A 167 -6.11 -14.80 11.89
C GLU A 167 -5.41 -14.81 10.53
N PHE A 168 -5.80 -13.93 9.60
CA PHE A 168 -5.43 -14.04 8.18
C PHE A 168 -3.92 -13.94 7.96
N LEU A 169 -3.28 -12.86 8.38
CA LEU A 169 -1.84 -12.67 8.13
C LEU A 169 -0.97 -13.74 8.82
N ASN A 170 -1.38 -14.19 10.01
CA ASN A 170 -0.74 -15.31 10.71
C ASN A 170 -0.85 -16.62 9.92
N ALA A 171 -2.03 -16.93 9.40
CA ALA A 171 -2.26 -18.10 8.58
C ALA A 171 -1.43 -18.05 7.28
N ILE A 172 -1.42 -16.91 6.58
CA ILE A 172 -0.62 -16.71 5.37
C ILE A 172 0.87 -16.89 5.65
N ARG A 173 1.39 -16.34 6.76
CA ARG A 173 2.79 -16.53 7.17
C ARG A 173 3.10 -18.01 7.46
N LYS A 174 2.18 -18.72 8.12
CA LYS A 174 2.33 -20.16 8.38
C LYS A 174 2.37 -20.95 7.08
N ILE A 175 1.40 -20.76 6.19
CA ILE A 175 1.28 -21.47 4.90
C ILE A 175 2.52 -21.27 4.05
N THR A 176 2.99 -20.03 3.90
CA THR A 176 4.21 -19.73 3.11
C THR A 176 5.43 -20.45 3.67
N LYS A 177 5.61 -20.44 5.00
CA LYS A 177 6.73 -21.11 5.66
C LYS A 177 6.70 -22.63 5.47
N GLU A 178 5.53 -23.25 5.64
CA GLU A 178 5.35 -24.71 5.50
C GLU A 178 5.59 -25.20 4.06
N ASN A 179 5.35 -24.35 3.06
CA ASN A 179 5.48 -24.70 1.64
C ASN A 179 6.79 -24.19 0.99
N GLY A 180 7.69 -23.59 1.78
CA GLY A 180 8.92 -22.99 1.26
C GLY A 180 8.66 -21.93 0.20
N ALA A 181 7.60 -21.14 0.38
CA ALA A 181 7.26 -19.98 -0.45
C ALA A 181 7.56 -18.69 0.34
N LEU A 182 7.86 -17.61 -0.37
CA LEU A 182 8.12 -16.32 0.27
C LEU A 182 6.81 -15.59 0.59
N LEU A 183 6.74 -14.95 1.76
CA LEU A 183 5.73 -13.94 2.07
C LEU A 183 6.26 -12.56 1.67
N ILE A 184 5.52 -11.87 0.82
CA ILE A 184 5.86 -10.55 0.32
C ILE A 184 4.76 -9.58 0.76
N PHE A 185 5.13 -8.59 1.56
CA PHE A 185 4.22 -7.48 1.91
C PHE A 185 4.42 -6.32 0.93
N ASP A 186 3.35 -5.98 0.23
CA ASP A 186 3.26 -4.71 -0.48
C ASP A 186 2.90 -3.61 0.52
N GLU A 187 3.95 -2.94 1.01
CA GLU A 187 3.84 -1.84 1.95
C GLU A 187 4.00 -0.48 1.27
N VAL A 188 3.76 -0.40 -0.05
CA VAL A 188 3.82 0.87 -0.80
C VAL A 188 2.79 1.86 -0.23
N MET A 189 1.65 1.39 0.27
CA MET A 189 0.63 2.23 0.91
C MET A 189 0.73 2.25 2.44
N THR A 190 0.96 1.10 3.05
CA THR A 190 0.90 0.89 4.51
C THR A 190 2.20 1.22 5.23
N GLY A 191 3.35 1.14 4.53
CA GLY A 191 4.67 1.41 5.08
C GLY A 191 4.78 2.84 5.62
N PHE A 192 5.34 2.97 6.83
CA PHE A 192 5.50 4.23 7.57
C PHE A 192 4.18 4.97 7.89
N ARG A 193 3.02 4.41 7.55
CA ARG A 193 1.69 5.02 7.71
C ARG A 193 0.92 4.44 8.88
N LEU A 194 0.99 3.12 9.05
CA LEU A 194 0.30 2.41 10.13
C LEU A 194 1.15 2.48 11.41
N SER A 195 2.44 2.22 11.29
CA SER A 195 3.44 2.51 12.31
C SER A 195 4.76 2.88 11.64
N TYR A 196 5.81 3.15 12.43
CA TYR A 196 7.10 3.54 11.87
C TYR A 196 7.71 2.42 11.02
N GLY A 197 7.62 1.17 11.48
CA GLY A 197 8.00 -0.02 10.73
C GLY A 197 6.92 -0.59 9.81
N GLY A 198 5.81 0.12 9.57
CA GLY A 198 4.74 -0.31 8.66
C GLY A 198 3.77 -1.34 9.25
N ALA A 199 2.96 -1.95 8.40
CA ALA A 199 1.97 -2.95 8.79
C ALA A 199 2.62 -4.17 9.47
N GLN A 200 3.80 -4.58 9.04
CA GLN A 200 4.52 -5.69 9.66
C GLN A 200 4.82 -5.46 11.15
N GLU A 201 5.19 -4.24 11.55
CA GLU A 201 5.37 -3.88 12.95
C GLU A 201 4.01 -3.81 13.65
N TYR A 202 3.02 -3.16 13.03
CA TYR A 202 1.68 -3.01 13.62
C TYR A 202 1.00 -4.36 13.92
N PHE A 203 1.10 -5.33 13.01
CA PHE A 203 0.51 -6.66 13.18
C PHE A 203 1.44 -7.70 13.80
N GLY A 204 2.73 -7.38 13.98
CA GLY A 204 3.74 -8.31 14.48
C GLY A 204 4.01 -9.50 13.53
N ILE A 205 3.94 -9.28 12.21
CA ILE A 205 4.17 -10.31 11.19
C ILE A 205 5.37 -9.95 10.35
N THR A 206 6.41 -10.78 10.36
CA THR A 206 7.63 -10.57 9.56
C THR A 206 7.52 -11.25 8.18
N PRO A 207 7.40 -10.48 7.08
CA PRO A 207 7.50 -11.02 5.72
C PRO A 207 8.95 -11.38 5.37
N ASP A 208 9.14 -12.09 4.26
CA ASP A 208 10.47 -12.37 3.70
C ASP A 208 11.00 -11.20 2.88
N LEU A 209 10.09 -10.51 2.18
CA LEU A 209 10.35 -9.33 1.36
C LEU A 209 9.25 -8.29 1.60
N SER A 210 9.60 -7.02 1.49
CA SER A 210 8.68 -5.90 1.53
C SER A 210 8.93 -4.97 0.35
N THR A 211 7.86 -4.40 -0.22
CA THR A 211 7.96 -3.28 -1.15
C THR A 211 7.50 -2.00 -0.47
N LEU A 212 8.13 -0.89 -0.82
CA LEU A 212 7.91 0.43 -0.25
C LEU A 212 7.79 1.45 -1.37
N GLY A 213 7.13 2.56 -1.09
CA GLY A 213 7.02 3.72 -1.97
C GLY A 213 6.33 4.85 -1.24
N LYS A 214 5.73 5.78 -1.99
CA LYS A 214 4.94 6.90 -1.45
C LYS A 214 5.71 7.68 -0.36
N VAL A 215 5.51 7.32 0.92
CA VAL A 215 6.07 7.99 2.09
C VAL A 215 7.61 8.04 2.06
N ILE A 216 8.28 6.97 1.61
CA ILE A 216 9.75 6.93 1.56
C ILE A 216 10.36 7.93 0.56
N GLY A 217 9.56 8.49 -0.35
CA GLY A 217 10.00 9.53 -1.28
C GLY A 217 9.70 10.94 -0.82
N GLY A 218 8.99 11.11 0.31
CA GLY A 218 8.59 12.43 0.79
C GLY A 218 7.84 13.26 -0.26
N GLY A 219 7.03 12.61 -1.11
CA GLY A 219 6.30 13.23 -2.21
C GLY A 219 6.98 13.17 -3.58
N LEU A 220 8.24 12.72 -3.66
CA LEU A 220 8.96 12.51 -4.91
C LEU A 220 8.89 11.05 -5.39
N PRO A 221 9.12 10.79 -6.70
CA PRO A 221 9.21 9.44 -7.24
C PRO A 221 10.31 8.62 -6.61
N VAL A 222 9.89 7.64 -5.82
CA VAL A 222 10.74 6.60 -5.29
C VAL A 222 9.89 5.37 -4.95
N GLY A 223 10.49 4.21 -5.13
CA GLY A 223 10.09 2.97 -4.52
C GLY A 223 11.30 2.30 -3.90
N ALA A 224 11.08 1.23 -3.16
CA ALA A 224 12.14 0.36 -2.72
C ALA A 224 11.61 -1.07 -2.55
N TYR A 225 12.50 -2.04 -2.65
CA TYR A 225 12.22 -3.39 -2.17
C TYR A 225 13.39 -3.88 -1.32
N GLY A 226 13.08 -4.66 -0.28
CA GLY A 226 14.06 -5.14 0.66
C GLY A 226 13.53 -6.31 1.46
N GLY A 227 14.40 -6.95 2.24
CA GLY A 227 14.02 -8.10 3.05
C GLY A 227 15.24 -8.82 3.60
N ARG A 228 15.10 -10.13 3.81
CA ARG A 228 16.19 -11.00 4.27
C ARG A 228 17.41 -10.89 3.36
N LYS A 229 18.58 -10.77 3.96
CA LYS A 229 19.85 -10.51 3.26
C LYS A 229 20.17 -11.60 2.25
N GLU A 230 19.99 -12.87 2.60
CA GLU A 230 20.30 -14.00 1.72
C GLU A 230 19.43 -14.04 0.45
N ILE A 231 18.23 -13.44 0.49
CA ILE A 231 17.39 -13.29 -0.71
C ILE A 231 17.88 -12.09 -1.51
N MET A 232 18.11 -10.95 -0.85
CA MET A 232 18.52 -9.70 -1.51
C MET A 232 19.90 -9.77 -2.16
N GLU A 233 20.80 -10.63 -1.67
CA GLU A 233 22.11 -10.90 -2.29
C GLU A 233 22.00 -11.56 -3.67
N MET A 234 20.83 -12.06 -4.08
CA MET A 234 20.60 -12.50 -5.45
C MET A 234 20.56 -11.34 -6.46
N VAL A 235 20.33 -10.10 -6.02
CA VAL A 235 20.18 -8.94 -6.90
C VAL A 235 21.55 -8.47 -7.40
N ALA A 236 21.68 -8.25 -8.69
CA ALA A 236 22.88 -7.69 -9.31
C ALA A 236 23.24 -6.32 -8.71
N PRO A 237 24.53 -6.03 -8.48
CA PRO A 237 25.70 -6.82 -8.86
C PRO A 237 26.13 -7.91 -7.86
N ALA A 238 25.46 -8.06 -6.70
CA ALA A 238 25.83 -9.06 -5.70
C ALA A 238 25.53 -10.50 -6.18
N GLY A 239 24.43 -10.65 -6.93
CA GLY A 239 24.00 -11.93 -7.48
C GLY A 239 23.49 -11.85 -8.92
N PRO A 240 22.91 -12.95 -9.44
CA PRO A 240 22.60 -13.10 -10.87
C PRO A 240 21.28 -12.43 -11.31
N MET A 241 20.39 -12.05 -10.39
CA MET A 241 19.09 -11.46 -10.70
C MET A 241 19.26 -10.00 -11.12
N TYR A 242 19.00 -9.69 -12.39
CA TYR A 242 19.18 -8.34 -12.90
C TYR A 242 18.07 -7.37 -12.51
N GLN A 243 18.46 -6.22 -11.96
CA GLN A 243 17.64 -5.02 -11.85
C GLN A 243 18.55 -3.78 -11.89
N ALA A 244 18.15 -2.78 -12.67
CA ALA A 244 18.81 -1.48 -12.76
C ALA A 244 17.76 -0.37 -12.91
N GLY A 245 18.14 0.87 -12.61
CA GLY A 245 17.30 2.05 -12.83
C GLY A 245 18.16 3.31 -12.84
N THR A 246 18.12 4.06 -13.95
CA THR A 246 19.02 5.21 -14.19
C THR A 246 18.87 6.34 -13.17
N LEU A 247 17.66 6.52 -12.64
CA LEU A 247 17.32 7.60 -11.69
C LEU A 247 17.08 7.08 -10.27
N SER A 248 17.29 5.77 -10.05
CA SER A 248 17.16 5.17 -8.73
C SER A 248 18.22 5.76 -7.79
N GLY A 249 17.82 6.06 -6.56
CA GLY A 249 18.74 6.68 -5.58
C GLY A 249 19.03 8.17 -5.82
N ASN A 250 18.24 8.87 -6.66
CA ASN A 250 18.50 10.29 -6.94
C ASN A 250 18.47 11.16 -5.64
N PRO A 251 19.38 12.15 -5.52
CA PRO A 251 19.58 12.90 -4.29
C PRO A 251 18.33 13.68 -3.83
N LEU A 252 17.45 14.12 -4.74
CA LEU A 252 16.23 14.82 -4.36
C LEU A 252 15.26 13.90 -3.61
N ALA A 253 14.95 12.74 -4.19
CA ALA A 253 14.07 11.76 -3.56
C ALA A 253 14.65 11.26 -2.23
N MET A 254 15.97 11.00 -2.18
CA MET A 254 16.62 10.58 -0.94
C MET A 254 16.51 11.65 0.15
N THR A 255 16.78 12.93 -0.17
CA THR A 255 16.63 14.04 0.79
C THR A 255 15.20 14.16 1.30
N ALA A 256 14.20 14.12 0.41
CA ALA A 256 12.80 14.23 0.81
C ALA A 256 12.41 13.07 1.74
N GLY A 257 12.76 11.83 1.38
CA GLY A 257 12.56 10.64 2.19
C GLY A 257 13.16 10.75 3.58
N ILE A 258 14.44 11.13 3.68
CA ILE A 258 15.16 11.28 4.96
C ILE A 258 14.43 12.25 5.88
N HIS A 259 14.04 13.43 5.38
CA HIS A 259 13.36 14.44 6.19
C HIS A 259 11.95 14.00 6.60
N THR A 260 11.22 13.32 5.71
CA THR A 260 9.91 12.74 6.04
C THR A 260 10.02 11.67 7.12
N LEU A 261 10.95 10.71 6.98
CA LEU A 261 11.12 9.63 7.96
C LEU A 261 11.58 10.15 9.33
N LYS A 262 12.45 11.17 9.38
CA LYS A 262 12.84 11.83 10.65
C LYS A 262 11.65 12.44 11.38
N ARG A 263 10.68 12.99 10.64
CA ARG A 263 9.47 13.54 11.24
C ARG A 263 8.56 12.45 11.77
N LEU A 264 8.34 11.40 11.00
CA LEU A 264 7.42 10.32 11.37
C LEU A 264 7.93 9.50 12.57
N GLN A 265 9.24 9.49 12.81
CA GLN A 265 9.85 8.84 13.96
C GLN A 265 9.49 9.51 15.31
N LYS A 266 8.95 10.73 15.31
CA LYS A 266 8.67 11.45 16.55
C LYS A 266 7.61 10.72 17.40
N PRO A 267 7.81 10.60 18.72
CA PRO A 267 6.81 10.01 19.62
C PRO A 267 5.45 10.72 19.52
N GLY A 268 4.35 9.96 19.61
CA GLY A 268 2.99 10.50 19.51
C GLY A 268 2.46 10.63 18.08
N THR A 269 3.30 10.45 17.05
CA THR A 269 2.90 10.58 15.64
C THR A 269 1.74 9.66 15.30
N TYR A 270 1.85 8.36 15.59
CA TYR A 270 0.86 7.37 15.20
C TYR A 270 -0.35 7.36 16.13
N GLU A 271 -0.18 7.73 17.40
CA GLU A 271 -1.26 7.96 18.37
C GLU A 271 -2.16 9.12 17.95
N TYR A 272 -1.54 10.21 17.49
CA TYR A 272 -2.28 11.35 16.96
C TYR A 272 -3.13 10.95 15.75
N LEU A 273 -2.53 10.23 14.81
CA LEU A 273 -3.22 9.77 13.59
C LEU A 273 -4.35 8.79 13.88
N ASP A 274 -4.14 7.88 14.81
CA ASP A 274 -5.21 6.99 15.27
C ASP A 274 -6.42 7.78 15.77
N LYS A 275 -6.16 8.76 16.65
CA LYS A 275 -7.21 9.59 17.24
C LYS A 275 -8.01 10.33 16.17
N ILE A 276 -7.34 11.14 15.34
CA ILE A 276 -8.04 12.00 14.38
C ILE A 276 -8.75 11.21 13.29
N THR A 277 -8.17 10.10 12.85
CA THR A 277 -8.76 9.25 11.80
C THR A 277 -9.95 8.47 12.34
N GLY A 278 -9.85 7.99 13.59
CA GLY A 278 -10.95 7.32 14.25
C GLY A 278 -12.13 8.24 14.52
N GLU A 279 -11.88 9.50 14.92
CA GLU A 279 -12.93 10.51 15.04
C GLU A 279 -13.62 10.79 13.69
N LEU A 280 -12.83 10.98 12.63
CA LEU A 280 -13.34 11.23 11.27
C LEU A 280 -14.28 10.13 10.78
N VAL A 281 -13.82 8.89 10.80
CA VAL A 281 -14.51 7.76 10.17
C VAL A 281 -15.77 7.39 10.93
N ARG A 282 -15.70 7.37 12.27
CA ARG A 282 -16.88 7.15 13.11
C ARG A 282 -17.91 8.26 12.89
N GLY A 283 -17.47 9.52 12.85
CA GLY A 283 -18.35 10.66 12.59
C GLY A 283 -19.09 10.55 11.25
N ILE A 284 -18.39 10.23 10.16
CA ILE A 284 -19.00 10.07 8.82
C ILE A 284 -19.97 8.89 8.78
N VAL A 285 -19.56 7.72 9.30
CA VAL A 285 -20.41 6.52 9.29
C VAL A 285 -21.66 6.72 10.16
N ASP A 286 -21.51 7.33 11.34
CA ASP A 286 -22.64 7.62 12.23
C ASP A 286 -23.60 8.64 11.62
N ALA A 287 -23.09 9.69 10.96
CA ALA A 287 -23.91 10.65 10.23
C ALA A 287 -24.69 9.97 9.10
N GLY A 288 -24.05 9.08 8.34
CA GLY A 288 -24.69 8.30 7.28
C GLY A 288 -25.81 7.42 7.80
N LYS A 289 -25.56 6.67 8.87
CA LYS A 289 -26.57 5.82 9.53
C LYS A 289 -27.74 6.63 10.06
N LYS A 290 -27.51 7.79 10.70
CA LYS A 290 -28.56 8.70 11.17
C LYS A 290 -29.42 9.25 10.03
N ALA A 291 -28.82 9.49 8.86
CA ALA A 291 -29.53 9.90 7.65
C ALA A 291 -30.21 8.74 6.90
N GLY A 292 -30.18 7.51 7.45
CA GLY A 292 -30.85 6.35 6.87
C GLY A 292 -30.06 5.60 5.80
N HIS A 293 -28.75 5.85 5.66
CA HIS A 293 -27.90 5.15 4.71
C HIS A 293 -27.32 3.87 5.30
N ALA A 294 -27.38 2.78 4.54
CA ALA A 294 -26.56 1.61 4.76
C ALA A 294 -25.09 2.00 4.55
N MET A 295 -24.33 2.10 5.65
CA MET A 295 -22.91 2.45 5.62
C MET A 295 -22.13 1.67 6.68
N CYS A 296 -20.94 1.22 6.30
CA CYS A 296 -19.93 0.68 7.19
C CYS A 296 -18.56 1.28 6.85
N GLY A 297 -17.61 1.22 7.78
CA GLY A 297 -16.27 1.73 7.54
C GLY A 297 -15.33 1.37 8.68
N GLY A 298 -14.05 1.66 8.47
CA GLY A 298 -13.01 1.35 9.43
C GLY A 298 -11.76 2.19 9.18
N TYR A 299 -10.84 2.08 10.12
CA TYR A 299 -9.55 2.73 10.03
C TYR A 299 -8.51 1.94 10.80
N ILE A 300 -7.25 2.12 10.39
CA ILE A 300 -6.08 1.81 11.19
C ILE A 300 -5.17 3.02 11.07
N ARG A 301 -4.96 3.72 12.19
CA ARG A 301 -4.00 4.82 12.25
C ARG A 301 -4.30 5.86 11.17
N GLY A 302 -3.35 6.21 10.31
CA GLY A 302 -3.51 7.22 9.25
C GLY A 302 -4.21 6.75 7.96
N MET A 303 -4.83 5.58 7.95
CA MET A 303 -5.50 4.99 6.78
C MET A 303 -6.93 4.61 7.13
N PHE A 304 -7.88 4.91 6.24
CA PHE A 304 -9.30 4.63 6.48
C PHE A 304 -10.10 4.39 5.22
N GLY A 305 -11.36 3.98 5.39
CA GLY A 305 -12.36 4.01 4.33
C GLY A 305 -13.76 3.73 4.87
N PHE A 306 -14.75 3.97 4.03
CA PHE A 306 -16.15 3.69 4.29
C PHE A 306 -16.84 3.28 3.00
N PHE A 307 -17.91 2.51 3.12
CA PHE A 307 -18.66 1.91 2.03
C PHE A 307 -20.14 2.20 2.18
N PHE A 308 -20.81 2.55 1.08
CA PHE A 308 -22.27 2.65 1.04
C PHE A 308 -22.93 1.28 0.90
N THR A 309 -22.76 0.45 1.94
CA THR A 309 -23.38 -0.88 2.12
C THR A 309 -23.50 -1.20 3.62
N GLU A 310 -24.32 -2.17 4.01
CA GLU A 310 -24.55 -2.52 5.43
C GLU A 310 -23.28 -3.06 6.12
N GLY A 311 -22.42 -3.74 5.36
CA GLY A 311 -21.21 -4.38 5.86
C GLY A 311 -21.47 -5.64 6.71
N PRO A 312 -20.42 -6.23 7.29
CA PRO A 312 -19.01 -5.87 7.13
C PRO A 312 -18.48 -6.13 5.72
N VAL A 313 -17.43 -5.42 5.33
CA VAL A 313 -16.70 -5.62 4.07
C VAL A 313 -15.38 -6.33 4.38
N TYR A 314 -15.26 -7.61 4.01
CA TYR A 314 -14.05 -8.40 4.30
C TYR A 314 -13.18 -8.66 3.07
N ASN A 315 -13.68 -8.44 1.87
CA ASN A 315 -12.97 -8.67 0.62
C ASN A 315 -13.58 -7.82 -0.51
N PHE A 316 -13.02 -7.94 -1.71
CA PHE A 316 -13.48 -7.16 -2.85
C PHE A 316 -14.92 -7.50 -3.29
N GLU A 317 -15.36 -8.75 -3.15
CA GLU A 317 -16.76 -9.13 -3.44
C GLU A 317 -17.75 -8.43 -2.52
N ASP A 318 -17.42 -8.27 -1.25
CA ASP A 318 -18.24 -7.46 -0.34
C ASP A 318 -18.20 -5.98 -0.71
N ALA A 319 -17.03 -5.45 -1.04
CA ALA A 319 -16.87 -4.05 -1.43
C ALA A 319 -17.71 -3.70 -2.67
N LYS A 320 -17.78 -4.61 -3.66
CA LYS A 320 -18.58 -4.46 -4.89
C LYS A 320 -20.09 -4.31 -4.65
N LYS A 321 -20.60 -4.67 -3.47
CA LYS A 321 -22.01 -4.46 -3.06
C LYS A 321 -22.32 -3.01 -2.71
N SER A 322 -21.33 -2.12 -2.71
CA SER A 322 -21.50 -0.70 -2.38
C SER A 322 -22.27 0.07 -3.46
N ASP A 323 -23.12 1.00 -3.04
CA ASP A 323 -23.79 1.94 -3.95
C ASP A 323 -22.80 3.02 -4.44
N THR A 324 -22.14 2.72 -5.57
CA THR A 324 -21.15 3.61 -6.18
C THR A 324 -21.76 4.89 -6.75
N ALA A 325 -23.04 4.87 -7.14
CA ALA A 325 -23.74 6.07 -7.60
C ALA A 325 -24.01 7.04 -6.44
N LYS A 326 -24.37 6.51 -5.27
CA LYS A 326 -24.49 7.31 -4.04
C LYS A 326 -23.15 7.84 -3.58
N PHE A 327 -22.08 7.03 -3.62
CA PHE A 327 -20.73 7.53 -3.36
C PHE A 327 -20.37 8.71 -4.28
N ALA A 328 -20.69 8.63 -5.58
CA ALA A 328 -20.41 9.72 -6.51
C ALA A 328 -21.17 11.02 -6.17
N ARG A 329 -22.42 10.93 -5.69
CA ARG A 329 -23.18 12.10 -5.18
C ARG A 329 -22.56 12.65 -3.90
N PHE A 330 -22.24 11.77 -2.95
CA PHE A 330 -21.54 12.15 -1.72
C PHE A 330 -20.22 12.86 -2.01
N TYR A 331 -19.37 12.29 -2.87
CA TYR A 331 -18.08 12.88 -3.26
C TYR A 331 -18.25 14.29 -3.85
N ARG A 332 -19.22 14.51 -4.74
CA ARG A 332 -19.48 15.84 -5.32
C ARG A 332 -19.96 16.84 -4.26
N GLY A 333 -20.89 16.43 -3.39
CA GLY A 333 -21.34 17.29 -2.30
C GLY A 333 -20.20 17.65 -1.34
N MET A 334 -19.34 16.68 -0.99
CA MET A 334 -18.16 16.95 -0.16
C MET A 334 -17.18 17.92 -0.84
N LEU A 335 -17.01 17.81 -2.17
CA LEU A 335 -16.18 18.74 -2.93
C LEU A 335 -16.73 20.17 -2.90
N GLU A 336 -18.06 20.34 -2.98
CA GLU A 336 -18.74 21.63 -2.86
C GLU A 336 -18.58 22.24 -1.45
N GLU A 337 -18.52 21.41 -0.40
CA GLU A 337 -18.17 21.82 0.97
C GLU A 337 -16.65 22.03 1.17
N GLY A 338 -15.85 21.90 0.11
CA GLY A 338 -14.40 22.11 0.16
C GLY A 338 -13.62 20.96 0.80
N VAL A 339 -14.15 19.74 0.77
CA VAL A 339 -13.49 18.51 1.24
C VAL A 339 -13.20 17.58 0.06
N TYR A 340 -11.95 17.17 -0.08
CA TYR A 340 -11.47 16.34 -1.18
C TYR A 340 -11.13 14.93 -0.70
N PHE A 341 -12.03 13.97 -0.89
CA PHE A 341 -11.80 12.53 -0.65
C PHE A 341 -11.34 11.82 -1.90
N ALA A 342 -10.74 10.63 -1.80
CA ALA A 342 -10.51 9.78 -2.97
C ALA A 342 -11.75 9.73 -3.91
N PRO A 343 -11.59 9.92 -5.23
CA PRO A 343 -12.70 10.09 -6.15
C PRO A 343 -13.21 8.71 -6.63
N SER A 344 -13.20 7.73 -5.72
CA SER A 344 -13.55 6.34 -5.95
C SER A 344 -13.99 5.70 -4.63
N GLN A 345 -15.08 4.95 -4.67
CA GLN A 345 -15.54 4.10 -3.56
C GLN A 345 -14.49 3.02 -3.22
N PHE A 346 -13.64 2.67 -4.17
CA PHE A 346 -12.67 1.60 -4.07
C PHE A 346 -11.26 2.10 -3.78
N GLU A 347 -11.13 3.24 -3.11
CA GLU A 347 -9.85 3.80 -2.69
C GLU A 347 -9.89 4.12 -1.20
N ALA A 348 -8.82 3.76 -0.49
CA ALA A 348 -8.65 4.18 0.89
C ALA A 348 -8.41 5.70 0.98
N GLY A 349 -8.94 6.29 2.04
CA GLY A 349 -8.66 7.65 2.46
C GLY A 349 -7.45 7.71 3.41
N PHE A 350 -6.86 8.90 3.49
CA PHE A 350 -5.69 9.14 4.33
C PHE A 350 -5.84 10.42 5.14
N THR A 351 -5.47 10.36 6.43
CA THR A 351 -5.21 11.56 7.23
C THR A 351 -3.73 11.90 7.19
N SER A 352 -3.38 13.03 7.80
CA SER A 352 -2.07 13.65 7.70
C SER A 352 -1.76 14.33 9.04
N LEU A 353 -0.48 14.53 9.37
CA LEU A 353 -0.11 15.26 10.59
C LEU A 353 -0.48 16.74 10.57
N ALA A 354 -0.91 17.25 9.42
CA ALA A 354 -1.38 18.62 9.27
C ALA A 354 -2.88 18.77 9.57
N HIS A 355 -3.66 17.68 9.54
CA HIS A 355 -5.07 17.74 9.88
C HIS A 355 -5.21 18.03 11.37
N THR A 356 -5.90 19.12 11.69
CA THR A 356 -6.23 19.51 13.07
C THR A 356 -7.56 18.87 13.49
N PRO A 357 -7.87 18.80 14.81
CA PRO A 357 -9.21 18.40 15.26
C PRO A 357 -10.32 19.26 14.65
N GLU A 358 -10.06 20.56 14.40
CA GLU A 358 -11.02 21.45 13.74
C GLU A 358 -11.31 21.03 12.30
N ASP A 359 -10.29 20.62 11.54
CA ASP A 359 -10.48 20.10 10.17
C ASP A 359 -11.34 18.83 10.18
N ILE A 360 -11.13 17.96 11.17
CA ILE A 360 -11.93 16.73 11.34
C ILE A 360 -13.40 17.08 11.63
N GLN A 361 -13.66 17.99 12.59
CA GLN A 361 -15.03 18.38 12.93
C GLN A 361 -15.75 19.08 11.76
N LYS A 362 -15.06 19.98 11.04
CA LYS A 362 -15.59 20.60 9.81
C LYS A 362 -15.95 19.56 8.76
N THR A 363 -15.11 18.55 8.59
CA THR A 363 -15.34 17.48 7.62
C THR A 363 -16.54 16.63 7.99
N ILE A 364 -16.70 16.28 9.27
CA ILE A 364 -17.86 15.52 9.76
C ILE A 364 -19.15 16.32 9.57
N ALA A 365 -19.14 17.62 9.90
CA ALA A 365 -20.31 18.49 9.72
C ALA A 365 -20.71 18.63 8.23
N ALA A 366 -19.72 18.75 7.34
CA ALA A 366 -19.95 18.75 5.90
C ALA A 366 -20.53 17.41 5.42
N ALA A 367 -20.00 16.28 5.91
CA ALA A 367 -20.53 14.95 5.59
C ALA A 367 -21.98 14.78 6.04
N GLU A 368 -22.31 15.21 7.25
CA GLU A 368 -23.68 15.17 7.77
C GLU A 368 -24.65 15.96 6.88
N LYS A 369 -24.28 17.19 6.51
CA LYS A 369 -25.06 18.04 5.60
C LYS A 369 -25.29 17.37 4.24
N VAL A 370 -24.24 16.83 3.63
CA VAL A 370 -24.31 16.19 2.30
C VAL A 370 -25.13 14.90 2.36
N LEU A 371 -24.95 14.08 3.39
CA LEU A 371 -25.65 12.80 3.55
C LEU A 371 -27.16 12.98 3.74
N GLN A 372 -27.61 14.10 4.31
CA GLN A 372 -29.04 14.43 4.41
C GLN A 372 -29.69 14.78 3.06
N GLN A 373 -28.90 15.09 2.03
CA GLN A 373 -29.39 15.57 0.74
C GLN A 373 -29.42 14.51 -0.38
N ILE A 374 -28.79 13.34 -0.18
CA ILE A 374 -28.50 12.38 -1.27
C ILE A 374 -29.22 11.03 -1.20
#